data_AF-A0A4Y9ABV4-F1
#
_entry.id   AF-A0A4Y9ABV4-F1
#
_cell.length_a   1.000
_cell.length_b   1.000
_cell.length_c   1.000
_cell.angle_alpha   90.00
_cell.angle_beta   90.00
_cell.angle_gamma   90.00
#
_symmetry.space_group_name_H-M   'P 1'
#
loop_
_entity.id
_entity.type
_entity.pdbx_description
1 polymer ?
#
loop_
_entity_poly.entity_id
_entity_poly.type
_entity_poly.pdbx_seq_one_letter_code
_entity_poly.pdbx_strand_id
1 'polypeptide(L)' 'MNDAKFIKQGLYLQGLSVYEADISYIQNILFTIEQAQKSLNAFPDLNQEVPITVTDKRLMLWQN' A
#
# COMPACT_ATOMS: atom_id res chain seq x y z
N MET A 1 12.69 -0.77 -15.35
CA MET A 1 11.97 -1.43 -16.47
C MET A 1 11.41 -0.31 -17.34
N ASN A 2 11.23 -0.46 -18.66
CA ASN A 2 10.64 0.63 -19.44
C ASN A 2 9.11 0.60 -19.22
N ASP A 3 8.62 1.38 -18.26
CA ASP A 3 7.24 1.35 -17.77
C ASP A 3 6.21 1.54 -18.89
N ALA A 4 6.56 2.27 -19.94
CA ALA A 4 5.70 2.45 -21.10
C ALA A 4 5.46 1.14 -21.85
N LYS A 5 6.48 0.29 -22.02
CA LYS A 5 6.34 -1.01 -22.68
C LYS A 5 5.46 -1.94 -21.85
N PHE A 6 5.65 -1.93 -20.53
CA PHE A 6 4.84 -2.72 -19.61
C PHE A 6 3.36 -2.33 -19.68
N ILE A 7 3.06 -1.03 -19.63
CA ILE A 7 1.68 -0.52 -19.71
C ILE A 7 1.03 -0.89 -21.04
N LYS A 8 1.70 -0.61 -22.17
CA LYS A 8 1.17 -0.93 -23.50
C LYS A 8 0.88 -2.41 -23.66
N GLN A 9 1.80 -3.26 -23.20
CA GLN A 9 1.63 -4.71 -23.26
C GLN A 9 0.50 -5.18 -22.34
N GLY A 10 0.38 -4.60 -21.14
CA GLY A 10 -0.73 -4.88 -20.22
C GLY A 10 -2.09 -4.51 -20.81
N LEU A 11 -2.22 -3.30 -21.37
CA LEU A 11 -3.45 -2.85 -22.03
C LEU A 11 -3.82 -3.77 -23.21
N TYR A 12 -2.84 -4.11 -24.05
CA TYR A 12 -3.04 -5.03 -25.17
C TYR A 12 -3.55 -6.40 -24.70
N LEU A 13 -2.93 -6.98 -23.67
CA LEU A 13 -3.33 -8.29 -23.12
C LEU A 13 -4.74 -8.29 -22.51
N GLN A 14 -5.21 -7.13 -22.04
CA GLN A 14 -6.57 -6.93 -21.50
C GLN A 14 -7.58 -6.57 -22.59
N GLY A 15 -7.17 -6.48 -23.87
CA GLY A 15 -8.04 -6.07 -24.97
C GLY A 15 -8.42 -4.59 -24.93
N LEU A 16 -7.66 -3.76 -24.22
CA LEU A 16 -7.88 -2.32 -24.12
C LEU A 16 -7.13 -1.57 -25.22
N SER A 17 -7.72 -0.49 -25.71
CA SER A 17 -7.06 0.42 -26.64
C SER A 17 -5.88 1.13 -25.97
N VAL A 18 -4.79 1.26 -26.72
CA VAL A 18 -3.60 2.00 -26.29
C VAL A 18 -3.70 3.42 -26.81
N TYR A 19 -3.91 4.37 -25.91
CA TYR A 19 -3.82 5.80 -26.22
C TYR A 19 -2.50 6.34 -25.68
N GLU A 20 -1.64 6.84 -26.58
CA GLU A 20 -0.30 7.34 -26.21
C GLU A 20 -0.36 8.50 -25.21
N ALA A 21 -1.38 9.36 -25.30
CA ALA A 21 -1.59 10.47 -24.37
C ALA A 21 -1.84 10.01 -22.92
N ASP A 22 -2.40 8.81 -22.74
CA ASP A 22 -2.77 8.27 -21.43
C ASP A 22 -1.60 7.57 -20.73
N ILE A 23 -0.55 7.20 -21.47
CA ILE A 23 0.57 6.40 -20.93
C ILE A 23 1.22 7.11 -19.74
N SER A 24 1.53 8.40 -19.86
CA SER A 24 2.14 9.17 -18.78
C SER A 24 1.24 9.27 -17.55
N TYR A 25 -0.08 9.35 -17.75
CA TYR A 25 -1.05 9.38 -16.66
C TYR A 25 -1.10 8.02 -15.94
N ILE A 26 -1.19 6.92 -16.69
CA ILE A 26 -1.19 5.56 -16.13
C ILE A 26 0.12 5.30 -15.38
N GLN A 27 1.26 5.73 -15.91
CA GLN A 27 2.55 5.65 -15.20
C GLN A 27 2.51 6.36 -13.85
N ASN A 28 1.95 7.57 -13.78
CA ASN A 28 1.86 8.33 -12.54
C ASN A 28 0.95 7.65 -11.51
N ILE A 29 -0.17 7.07 -11.95
CA ILE A 29 -1.06 6.30 -11.08
C ILE A 29 -0.35 5.05 -10.56
N LEU A 30 0.32 4.28 -11.41
CA LEU A 30 1.08 3.10 -11.00
C LEU A 30 2.17 3.45 -9.99
N PHE A 31 2.93 4.52 -10.25
CA PHE A 31 3.94 5.01 -9.31
C PHE A 31 3.33 5.39 -7.95
N THR A 32 2.17 6.06 -7.95
CA THR A 32 1.46 6.44 -6.72
C THR A 32 1.06 5.19 -5.92
N ILE A 33 0.55 4.16 -6.60
CA ILE A 33 0.18 2.88 -5.96
C ILE A 33 1.42 2.20 -5.37
N GLU A 34 2.53 2.13 -6.11
CA GLU A 34 3.78 1.53 -5.63
C GLU A 34 4.33 2.23 -4.39
N GLN A 35 4.26 3.57 -4.33
CA GLN A 35 4.69 4.31 -3.14
C GLN A 35 3.77 4.05 -1.95
N ALA A 36 2.45 4.01 -2.16
CA ALA A 36 1.50 3.68 -1.08
C ALA A 36 1.71 2.25 -0.55
N GLN A 37 2.01 1.30 -1.44
CA GLN A 37 2.24 -0.10 -1.06
C GLN A 37 3.50 -0.28 -0.19
N LYS A 38 4.55 0.54 -0.40
CA LYS A 38 5.74 0.52 0.48
C LYS A 38 5.39 0.81 1.93
N SER A 39 4.48 1.77 2.18
CA SER A 39 4.02 2.09 3.54
C SER A 39 3.27 0.92 4.18
N LEU A 40 2.45 0.20 3.39
CA LEU A 40 1.71 -0.96 3.86
C LEU A 40 2.62 -2.13 4.23
N ASN A 41 3.68 -2.38 3.44
CA ASN A 41 4.65 -3.44 3.74
C ASN A 41 5.49 -3.13 4.99
N ALA A 42 5.74 -1.86 5.30
CA ALA A 42 6.47 -1.45 6.50
C ALA A 42 5.62 -1.62 7.78
N PHE A 43 4.30 -1.50 7.66
CA PHE A 43 3.35 -1.60 8.76
C PHE A 43 2.15 -2.47 8.35
N PRO A 44 2.32 -3.80 8.27
CA PRO A 44 1.29 -4.70 7.75
C PRO A 44 0.00 -4.66 8.58
N ASP A 45 0.12 -4.39 9.87
CA ASP A 45 -0.97 -4.37 10.83
C ASP A 45 -1.41 -2.94 11.21
N LEU A 46 -1.11 -1.93 10.37
CA LEU A 46 -1.40 -0.52 10.67
C LEU A 46 -2.87 -0.25 11.02
N ASN A 47 -3.78 -1.08 10.47
CA ASN A 47 -5.22 -0.99 10.70
C ASN A 47 -5.76 -2.11 11.62
N GLN A 48 -4.89 -2.91 12.26
CA GLN A 48 -5.35 -3.83 13.29
C GLN A 48 -5.60 -3.07 14.59
N GLU A 49 -6.84 -3.15 15.09
CA GLU A 49 -7.16 -2.73 16.45
C GLU A 49 -6.68 -3.81 17.42
N VAL A 50 -5.66 -3.48 18.23
CA VAL A 50 -5.21 -4.33 19.33
C VAL A 50 -5.55 -3.67 20.66
N PRO A 51 -6.08 -4.42 21.65
CA PRO A 51 -6.41 -3.85 22.94
C PRO A 51 -5.13 -3.42 23.66
N ILE A 52 -5.02 -2.13 23.96
CA ILE A 52 -3.96 -1.61 24.82
C ILE A 52 -4.39 -1.80 26.28
N THR A 53 -3.74 -2.71 26.99
CA THR A 53 -3.97 -2.89 28.44
C THR A 53 -3.05 -1.96 29.22
N VAL A 54 -3.63 -1.02 29.95
CA VAL A 54 -2.90 -0.14 30.89
C VAL A 54 -3.04 -0.72 32.29
N THR A 55 -1.94 -1.22 32.86
CA THR A 55 -1.90 -1.73 34.24
C THR A 55 -1.31 -0.69 35.18
N ASP A 56 -2.07 -0.29 36.20
CA ASP A 56 -1.52 0.48 37.32
C ASP A 56 -0.73 -0.45 38.26
N LYS A 57 0.59 -0.26 38.29
CA LYS A 57 1.50 -1.04 39.14
C LYS A 57 1.19 -0.90 40.63
N ARG A 58 0.57 0.21 41.07
CA ARG A 58 0.22 0.44 42.47
C ARG A 58 -0.86 -0.53 42.96
N LEU A 59 -1.79 -0.91 42.09
CA LEU A 59 -2.85 -1.87 42.41
C LEU A 59 -2.33 -3.30 42.57
N MET A 60 -1.15 -3.62 42.00
CA MET A 60 -0.51 -4.94 42.15
C MET A 60 0.31 -5.07 43.44
N LEU A 61 0.60 -3.97 44.14
CA LEU A 61 1.36 -3.97 45.40
C LEU A 61 0.48 -4.21 46.64
N TRP A 62 -0.85 -4.13 46.51
CA TRP A 62 -1.81 -4.33 47.60
C TRP A 62 -2.16 -5.81 47.89
N GLN A 63 -1.56 -6.76 47.17
CA GLN A 63 -1.81 -8.20 47.33
C GLN A 63 -0.79 -8.93 48.23
N ASN A 64 0.03 -8.18 48.99
CA ASN A 64 0.94 -8.74 50.01
C ASN A 64 0.50 -8.34 51.42
#